data_AF-A0A318KC72-F1
#
_entry.id   AF-A0A318KC72-F1
#
_cell.length_a   1.000
_cell.length_b   1.000
_cell.length_c   1.000
_cell.angle_alpha   90.00
_cell.angle_beta   90.00
_cell.angle_gamma   90.00
#
_symmetry.space_group_name_H-M   'P 1'
#
loop_
_entity.id
_entity.type
_entity.pdbx_description
1 polymer ?
#
loop_
_entity_poly.entity_id
_entity_poly.type
_entity_poly.pdbx_seq_one_letter_code
_entity_poly.pdbx_strand_id
1 'polypeptide(L)'
;MSESAYLVCRPREVMLPLGKPIRRGDGAIDHFNLAENARNSADARLNKVVWKFLADCAGHPIEIKSSYDADFESVAAFKEIGGDEIGEVGFDEYVADWAG
;
A
#
# COMPACT_ATOMS: atom_id res chain seq x y z
N MET A 1 -5.22 12.80 12.75
CA MET A 1 -5.24 11.64 11.84
C MET A 1 -3.94 11.66 11.06
N SER A 2 -3.22 10.55 11.02
CA SER A 2 -1.95 10.48 10.26
C SER A 2 -2.29 10.41 8.77
N GLU A 3 -1.74 11.31 7.95
CA GLU A 3 -1.84 11.19 6.49
C GLU A 3 -1.22 9.87 6.05
N SER A 4 -2.01 9.00 5.44
CA SER A 4 -1.56 7.72 4.89
C SER A 4 -2.04 7.58 3.45
N ALA A 5 -1.21 6.98 2.61
CA ALA A 5 -1.55 6.64 1.24
C ALA A 5 -1.46 5.13 1.03
N TYR A 6 -2.18 4.65 0.01
CA TYR A 6 -2.34 3.24 -0.32
C TYR A 6 -2.19 3.04 -1.82
N LEU A 7 -1.60 1.92 -2.24
CA LEU A 7 -1.83 1.36 -3.56
C LEU A 7 -3.15 0.61 -3.56
N VAL A 8 -4.00 0.86 -4.54
CA VAL A 8 -5.35 0.30 -4.59
C VAL A 8 -5.56 -0.40 -5.92
N CYS A 9 -6.13 -1.61 -5.86
CA CYS A 9 -6.63 -2.31 -7.03
C CYS A 9 -8.12 -2.61 -6.87
N ARG A 10 -8.98 -1.78 -7.48
CA ARG A 10 -10.44 -1.90 -7.35
C ARG A 10 -11.00 -3.24 -7.82
N PRO A 11 -10.61 -3.80 -8.98
CA PRO A 11 -11.13 -5.09 -9.43
C PRO A 11 -10.83 -6.27 -8.50
N ARG A 12 -9.81 -6.12 -7.64
CA ARG A 12 -9.39 -7.14 -6.67
C ARG A 12 -9.81 -6.81 -5.24
N GLU A 13 -10.39 -5.62 -5.00
CA GLU A 13 -10.79 -5.11 -3.69
C GLU A 13 -9.69 -5.22 -2.62
N VAL A 14 -8.44 -4.93 -3.03
CA VAL A 14 -7.26 -4.94 -2.13
C VAL A 14 -6.59 -3.57 -2.11
N MET A 15 -5.99 -3.26 -0.97
CA MET A 15 -5.14 -2.09 -0.79
C MET A 15 -3.85 -2.44 -0.02
N LEU A 16 -2.77 -1.74 -0.34
CA LEU A 16 -1.45 -1.91 0.27
C LEU A 16 -0.97 -0.54 0.81
N PRO A 17 -0.71 -0.39 2.12
CA PRO A 17 -0.29 0.87 2.70
C PRO A 17 1.11 1.26 2.21
N LEU A 18 1.23 2.48 1.72
CA LEU A 18 2.48 3.13 1.36
C LEU A 18 3.06 3.96 2.52
N GLY A 19 2.18 4.39 3.43
CA GLY A 19 2.52 5.24 4.57
C GLY A 19 2.40 6.73 4.28
N LYS A 20 3.19 7.54 4.99
CA LYS A 20 3.12 9.01 4.93
C LYS A 20 3.78 9.52 3.64
N PRO A 21 3.18 10.51 2.94
CA PRO A 21 3.84 11.17 1.81
C PRO A 21 5.00 12.06 2.30
N ILE A 22 6.18 11.83 1.76
CA ILE A 22 7.35 12.69 1.93
C ILE A 22 7.39 13.65 0.75
N ARG A 23 7.37 14.96 1.02
CA ARG A 23 7.24 16.01 0.00
C ARG A 23 8.57 16.75 -0.19
N ARG A 24 8.82 17.19 -1.43
CA ARG A 24 9.94 18.07 -1.79
C ARG A 24 9.64 19.50 -1.33
N GLY A 25 10.64 20.38 -1.44
CA GLY A 25 10.51 21.80 -1.06
C GLY A 25 9.46 22.59 -1.86
N ASP A 26 9.02 22.07 -3.01
CA ASP A 26 7.93 22.63 -3.83
C ASP A 26 6.54 22.08 -3.47
N GLY A 27 6.45 21.21 -2.45
CA GLY A 27 5.22 20.55 -2.02
C GLY A 27 4.82 19.32 -2.83
N ALA A 28 5.53 18.98 -3.91
CA ALA A 28 5.27 17.76 -4.67
C ALA A 28 5.67 16.52 -3.86
N ILE A 29 4.89 15.45 -3.96
CA ILE A 29 5.25 14.16 -3.34
C ILE A 29 6.52 13.63 -4.02
N ASP A 30 7.51 13.29 -3.21
CA ASP A 30 8.76 12.64 -3.62
C ASP A 30 8.62 11.12 -3.56
N HIS A 31 8.23 10.63 -2.39
CA HIS A 31 8.06 9.21 -2.08
C HIS A 31 7.13 9.03 -0.88
N PHE A 32 6.84 7.78 -0.53
CA PHE A 32 6.07 7.42 0.65
C PHE A 32 6.91 6.61 1.63
N ASN A 33 6.56 6.70 2.91
CA ASN A 33 7.29 6.00 3.95
C ASN A 33 6.36 5.42 5.01
N LEU A 34 6.41 4.10 5.20
CA LEU A 34 5.56 3.38 6.15
C LEU A 34 6.06 3.52 7.58
N ALA A 35 7.37 3.56 7.77
CA ALA A 35 8.00 3.71 9.09
C ALA A 35 8.84 4.98 9.17
N GLU A 36 8.73 5.69 10.29
CA GLU A 36 9.57 6.86 10.57
C GLU A 36 11.03 6.40 10.61
N ASN A 37 11.83 6.79 9.63
CA ASN A 37 13.28 6.53 9.47
C ASN A 37 13.72 5.25 8.72
N ALA A 38 12.81 4.46 8.14
CA ALA A 38 13.19 3.43 7.16
C ALA A 38 13.00 3.97 5.73
N ARG A 39 13.58 3.34 4.70
CA ARG A 39 13.13 3.55 3.31
C ARG A 39 12.35 2.32 2.91
N ASN A 40 11.11 2.47 2.45
CA ASN A 40 10.32 1.33 1.97
C ASN A 40 11.11 0.49 0.94
N SER A 41 11.87 1.15 0.05
CA SER A 41 12.70 0.49 -0.97
C SER A 41 13.85 -0.36 -0.42
N ALA A 42 14.30 -0.11 0.82
CA ALA A 42 15.38 -0.86 1.46
C ALA A 42 14.84 -2.05 2.27
N ASP A 43 13.52 -2.16 2.46
CA ASP A 43 12.89 -3.28 3.15
C ASP A 43 12.59 -4.40 2.14
N ALA A 44 13.35 -5.49 2.23
CA ALA A 44 13.18 -6.65 1.36
C ALA A 44 11.79 -7.30 1.47
N ARG A 45 11.18 -7.26 2.66
CA ARG A 45 9.83 -7.80 2.88
C ARG A 45 8.80 -6.94 2.15
N LEU A 46 8.87 -5.62 2.28
CA LEU A 46 7.98 -4.71 1.55
C LEU A 46 8.17 -4.84 0.04
N ASN A 47 9.40 -4.97 -0.44
CA ASN A 47 9.65 -5.19 -1.87
C ASN A 47 8.97 -6.48 -2.36
N LYS A 48 9.07 -7.59 -1.61
CA LYS A 48 8.40 -8.84 -1.96
C LYS A 48 6.87 -8.65 -2.00
N VAL A 49 6.29 -8.00 -0.99
CA VAL A 49 4.85 -7.71 -0.93
C VAL A 49 4.39 -6.87 -2.13
N VAL A 50 5.12 -5.81 -2.46
CA VAL A 50 4.82 -4.94 -3.61
C VAL A 50 4.85 -5.74 -4.91
N TRP A 51 5.87 -6.56 -5.12
CA TRP A 51 5.93 -7.38 -6.35
C TRP A 51 4.77 -8.38 -6.44
N LYS A 52 4.40 -9.03 -5.33
CA LYS A 52 3.23 -9.91 -5.30
C LYS A 52 1.96 -9.15 -5.62
N PHE A 53 1.77 -7.97 -5.01
CA PHE A 53 0.63 -7.10 -5.25
C PHE A 53 0.51 -6.75 -6.73
N LEU A 54 1.62 -6.34 -7.36
CA LEU A 54 1.66 -6.04 -8.79
C LEU A 54 1.31 -7.26 -9.65
N ALA A 55 1.77 -8.45 -9.27
CA ALA A 55 1.45 -9.69 -9.98
C ALA A 55 -0.04 -10.07 -9.84
N ASP A 56 -0.60 -9.99 -8.63
CA ASP A 56 -2.02 -10.28 -8.37
C ASP A 56 -2.95 -9.28 -9.08
N CYS A 57 -2.49 -8.04 -9.24
CA CYS A 57 -3.21 -6.95 -9.90
C CYS A 57 -2.86 -6.81 -11.39
N ALA A 58 -2.09 -7.74 -11.96
CA ALA A 58 -1.66 -7.66 -13.36
C ALA A 58 -2.88 -7.57 -14.30
N GLY A 59 -2.84 -6.59 -15.21
CA GLY A 59 -3.94 -6.31 -16.14
C GLY A 59 -5.08 -5.46 -15.56
N HIS A 60 -4.98 -5.01 -14.31
CA HIS A 60 -5.92 -4.09 -13.68
C HIS A 60 -5.27 -2.72 -13.42
N PRO A 61 -6.05 -1.62 -13.46
CA PRO A 61 -5.56 -0.32 -13.00
C PRO A 61 -5.15 -0.38 -11.53
N ILE A 62 -4.01 0.22 -11.24
CA ILE A 62 -3.53 0.47 -9.88
C ILE A 62 -3.47 1.98 -9.69
N GLU A 63 -4.06 2.46 -8.62
CA GLU A 63 -4.07 3.88 -8.27
C GLU A 63 -3.49 4.10 -6.88
N ILE A 64 -3.03 5.33 -6.63
CA ILE A 64 -2.66 5.78 -5.30
C ILE A 64 -3.86 6.52 -4.72
N LYS A 65 -4.28 6.16 -3.52
CA LYS A 65 -5.32 6.85 -2.76
C LYS A 65 -4.81 7.26 -1.40
N SER A 66 -5.04 8.51 -1.05
CA SER A 66 -4.75 9.04 0.27
C SER A 66 -5.99 8.98 1.15
N SER A 67 -5.82 8.78 2.45
CA SER A 67 -6.93 8.76 3.42
C SER A 67 -7.69 10.08 3.54
N TYR A 68 -7.16 11.16 2.95
CA TYR A 68 -7.79 12.48 2.86
C TYR A 68 -8.36 12.80 1.47
N ASP A 69 -8.28 11.88 0.51
CA ASP A 69 -8.93 12.04 -0.79
C ASP A 69 -10.45 11.93 -0.59
N ALA A 70 -11.21 12.78 -1.30
CA ALA A 70 -12.66 12.88 -1.13
C ALA A 70 -13.41 11.56 -1.44
N ASP A 71 -12.80 10.67 -2.21
CA ASP A 71 -13.36 9.38 -2.61
C ASP A 71 -12.71 8.17 -1.91
N PHE A 72 -11.91 8.41 -0.85
CA PHE A 72 -11.27 7.33 -0.09
C PHE A 72 -12.29 6.35 0.53
N GLU A 73 -13.46 6.84 0.94
CA GLU A 73 -14.55 6.00 1.48
C GLU A 73 -14.96 4.88 0.51
N SER A 74 -14.77 5.06 -0.80
CA SER A 74 -15.08 4.03 -1.80
C SER A 74 -14.13 2.82 -1.76
N VAL A 75 -13.01 2.93 -1.06
CA VAL A 75 -11.96 1.89 -0.97
C VAL A 75 -11.62 1.54 0.47
N ALA A 76 -12.18 2.25 1.46
CA ALA A 76 -11.91 2.04 2.89
C ALA A 76 -12.30 0.64 3.40
N ALA A 77 -13.22 -0.04 2.71
CA ALA A 77 -13.64 -1.41 3.04
C ALA A 77 -12.82 -2.50 2.32
N PHE A 78 -11.84 -2.13 1.50
CA PHE A 78 -11.01 -3.10 0.80
C PHE A 78 -10.10 -3.84 1.78
N LYS A 79 -9.69 -5.04 1.39
CA LYS A 79 -8.77 -5.84 2.20
C LYS A 79 -7.39 -5.16 2.24
N GLU A 80 -6.98 -4.73 3.43
CA GLU A 80 -5.64 -4.19 3.65
C GLU A 80 -4.60 -5.32 3.72
N ILE A 81 -3.52 -5.17 2.96
CA ILE A 81 -2.33 -6.02 3.00
C ILE A 81 -1.29 -5.35 3.89
N GLY A 82 -0.83 -6.02 4.93
CA GLY A 82 0.12 -5.47 5.91
C GLY A 82 -0.49 -5.04 7.23
N GLY A 83 -1.81 -5.09 7.33
CA GLY A 83 -2.54 -4.80 8.55
C GLY A 83 -2.62 -6.00 9.50
N ASP A 84 -3.04 -5.74 10.74
CA ASP A 84 -3.17 -6.71 11.85
C ASP A 84 -4.60 -6.83 12.41
N GLU A 85 -5.58 -6.18 11.78
CA GLU A 85 -6.99 -6.23 12.15
C GLU A 85 -7.77 -7.38 11.45
N ILE A 86 -8.98 -7.64 11.94
CA ILE A 86 -9.88 -8.67 11.37
C ILE A 86 -10.32 -8.24 9.97
N GLY A 87 -10.01 -9.07 8.97
CA GLY A 87 -10.32 -8.79 7.56
C GLY A 87 -9.10 -8.35 6.75
N GLU A 88 -7.99 -8.06 7.42
CA GLU A 88 -6.71 -7.72 6.81
C GLU A 88 -5.87 -8.99 6.59
N VAL A 89 -4.72 -8.85 5.92
CA VAL A 89 -3.74 -9.94 5.77
C VAL A 89 -2.36 -9.40 6.09
N GLY A 90 -1.68 -9.99 7.06
CA GLY A 90 -0.32 -9.58 7.41
C GLY A 90 0.65 -9.78 6.23
N PHE A 91 1.74 -9.01 6.17
CA PHE A 91 2.69 -9.09 5.05
C PHE A 91 3.23 -10.50 4.81
N ASP A 92 3.64 -11.18 5.89
CA ASP A 92 4.24 -12.52 5.81
C ASP A 92 3.22 -13.58 5.36
N GLU A 93 1.97 -13.45 5.80
CA GLU A 93 0.86 -14.29 5.34
C GLU A 93 0.55 -14.03 3.86
N TYR A 94 0.53 -12.76 3.44
CA TYR A 94 0.21 -12.40 2.07
C TYR A 94 1.20 -12.97 1.06
N VAL A 95 2.49 -13.02 1.41
CA VAL A 95 3.55 -13.59 0.56
C VAL A 95 3.86 -15.05 0.85
N ALA A 96 3.08 -15.70 1.73
CA ALA A 96 3.21 -17.13 1.97
C ALA A 96 3.01 -17.88 0.65
N ASP A 97 3.86 -18.88 0.41
CA ASP A 97 3.86 -19.73 -0.79
C ASP A 97 4.06 -19.02 -2.15
N TRP A 98 4.34 -17.72 -2.14
CA TRP A 98 4.68 -17.00 -3.36
C TRP A 98 6.18 -17.14 -3.69
N ALA A 99 6.45 -17.77 -4.83
CA ALA A 99 7.79 -18.13 -5.29
C ALA A 99 8.64 -16.92 -5.76
N GLY A 100 8.02 -15.77 -6.01
CA GLY A 100 8.70 -14.51 -6.33
C GLY A 100 8.09 -13.73 -7.48
#